data_AF-A0A218KME9-F1
#
_entry.id   AF-A0A218KME9-F1
#
_cell.length_a   1.000
_cell.length_b   1.000
_cell.length_c   1.000
_cell.angle_alpha   90.00
_cell.angle_beta   90.00
_cell.angle_gamma   90.00
#
_symmetry.space_group_name_H-M   'P 1'
#
loop_
_entity.id
_entity.type
_entity.pdbx_description
1 polymer ?
#
loop_
_entity_poly.entity_id
_entity_poly.type
_entity_poly.pdbx_seq_one_letter_code
_entity_poly.pdbx_strand_id
1 'polypeptide(L)'
;MQNMQHEKTINQLAKDNKYLRSIKVSPCGRFHQLSESPLYENMFIKVDKFHEPGLAPVYDNTGAYHIDITGEAIYCNRFLKTFGFYCNRSAVEDETGYYHIDLLGCKVYKQSYQWVGNYQEDICVVRKHDKFFHIDLDGNRIYQEEYDYVGDSKDGVAVVYKDGKATHINHHGKLVHNKWYKKLNVFHKGCAIAEDQNGWFHIDINGNPVYQQRFKMVDAFYNGMAKVETFEGTLGQIDITGNIKCSIFTLSQESQVHKISAELSGFWKTYLTNVAIELDLLNILPDTTQALSQKLNIIVPNLERLLRALWTIEFIDYDKDNDLWQLSSKGKFFKEIPFLSNAAIMWARVAAEKNWLKISDILRQKSISSFESFKEKETSESRKIKFYQALLGYSVLDTKEFNVKVNIDNAKNILLFGVHSLFLAYSNIPNKDSIGLYYYNEHKVPRQIVENLKAKLISQEELLATNCELGVFCRFLQHYDDNKVLSYLRLVKDKGISRILLIETILDYHSPVGGSVDINIMVETGGKLRTLSDWEKILKQIKEFKIFDVVPLTDYLSVIDFRC
;
A
#
# COMPACT_ATOMS: atom_id res chain seq x y z
N MET A 1 49.02 58.91 7.24
CA MET A 1 49.33 58.07 6.07
C MET A 1 49.23 56.56 6.32
N GLN A 2 49.28 56.06 7.58
CA GLN A 2 49.13 54.63 7.88
C GLN A 2 47.68 54.10 7.90
N ASN A 3 46.65 54.91 8.21
CA ASN A 3 45.24 54.44 8.18
C ASN A 3 44.69 54.16 6.78
N MET A 4 45.05 54.96 5.76
CA MET A 4 44.61 54.74 4.38
C MET A 4 45.16 53.45 3.74
N GLN A 5 46.24 52.89 4.26
CA GLN A 5 46.85 51.66 3.75
C GLN A 5 46.23 50.41 4.40
N HIS A 6 45.70 50.53 5.63
CA HIS A 6 44.99 49.45 6.32
C HIS A 6 43.54 49.29 5.81
N GLU A 7 42.82 50.40 5.60
CA GLU A 7 41.47 50.40 5.01
C GLU A 7 41.44 49.83 3.58
N LYS A 8 42.47 50.10 2.76
CA LYS A 8 42.61 49.51 1.42
C LYS A 8 42.82 47.99 1.45
N THR A 9 43.44 47.46 2.51
CA THR A 9 43.74 46.01 2.63
C THR A 9 42.49 45.22 3.05
N ILE A 10 41.67 45.80 3.94
CA ILE A 10 40.41 45.20 4.42
C ILE A 10 39.38 45.10 3.27
N ASN A 11 39.20 46.16 2.48
CA ASN A 11 38.30 46.14 1.31
C ASN A 11 38.76 45.19 0.18
N GLN A 12 40.04 44.86 0.11
CA GLN A 12 40.57 43.86 -0.82
C GLN A 12 40.37 42.42 -0.31
N LEU A 13 40.42 42.23 1.01
CA LEU A 13 40.12 40.95 1.70
C LEU A 13 38.63 40.62 1.72
N ALA A 14 37.74 41.62 1.69
CA ALA A 14 36.28 41.45 1.56
C ALA A 14 35.87 40.64 0.30
N LYS A 15 36.71 40.67 -0.74
CA LYS A 15 36.50 39.95 -2.01
C LYS A 15 36.98 38.49 -1.97
N ASP A 16 37.68 38.08 -0.91
CA ASP A 16 38.10 36.70 -0.73
C ASP A 16 37.01 35.91 0.01
N ASN A 17 36.34 35.02 -0.72
CA ASN A 17 35.28 34.15 -0.19
C ASN A 17 35.75 33.30 1.02
N LYS A 18 37.06 33.05 1.16
CA LYS A 18 37.63 32.36 2.32
C LYS A 18 37.66 33.24 3.58
N TYR A 19 37.86 34.55 3.41
CA TYR A 19 37.86 35.53 4.50
C TYR A 19 36.44 35.82 5.00
N LEU A 20 35.46 35.98 4.11
CA LEU A 20 34.06 36.17 4.55
C LEU A 20 33.54 34.98 5.38
N ARG A 21 33.97 33.76 5.05
CA ARG A 21 33.60 32.53 5.78
C ARG A 21 34.20 32.43 7.20
N SER A 22 35.28 33.17 7.50
CA SER A 22 35.87 33.16 8.85
C SER A 22 35.18 34.14 9.80
N ILE A 23 34.42 35.11 9.28
CA ILE A 23 33.60 36.03 10.06
C ILE A 23 32.37 35.28 10.57
N LYS A 24 32.11 35.38 11.88
CA LYS A 24 30.96 34.75 12.53
C LYS A 24 30.08 35.80 13.20
N VAL A 25 28.78 35.56 13.24
CA VAL A 25 27.88 36.30 14.13
C VAL A 25 28.26 35.96 15.58
N SER A 26 28.34 36.96 16.45
CA SER A 26 28.67 36.76 17.86
C SER A 26 27.59 35.92 18.56
N PRO A 27 27.90 35.23 19.68
CA PRO A 27 26.92 34.39 20.37
C PRO A 27 25.65 35.14 20.82
N CYS A 28 25.76 36.45 21.08
CA CYS A 28 24.61 37.29 21.43
C CYS A 28 23.83 37.82 20.22
N GLY A 29 24.32 37.61 18.99
CA GLY A 29 23.64 38.01 17.76
C GLY A 29 23.71 39.51 17.42
N ARG A 30 24.56 40.29 18.11
CA ARG A 30 24.55 41.76 18.05
C ARG A 30 25.69 42.41 17.27
N PHE A 31 26.70 41.64 16.90
CA PHE A 31 27.86 42.10 16.13
C PHE A 31 28.55 40.91 15.45
N HIS A 32 29.48 41.19 14.55
CA HIS A 32 30.32 40.18 13.91
C HIS A 32 31.67 40.06 14.60
N GLN A 33 32.22 38.86 14.66
CA GLN A 33 33.53 38.58 15.25
C GLN A 33 34.42 37.81 14.28
N LEU A 34 35.72 38.09 14.38
CA LEU A 34 36.78 37.36 13.70
C LEU A 34 37.80 36.92 14.76
N SER A 35 38.10 35.62 14.82
CA SER A 35 38.98 35.04 15.85
C SER A 35 38.61 35.47 17.28
N GLU A 36 37.30 35.43 17.60
CA GLU A 36 36.72 35.78 18.90
C GLU A 36 36.83 37.26 19.33
N SER A 37 37.34 38.13 18.44
CA SER A 37 37.35 39.58 18.65
C SER A 37 36.26 40.25 17.81
N PRO A 38 35.57 41.30 18.32
CA PRO A 38 34.65 42.10 17.52
C PRO A 38 35.34 42.63 16.26
N LEU A 39 34.66 42.53 15.12
CA LEU A 39 35.18 42.97 13.82
C LEU A 39 35.22 44.50 13.69
N TYR A 40 34.33 45.19 14.41
CA TYR A 40 34.15 46.64 14.44
C TYR A 40 33.54 47.06 15.79
N GLU A 41 33.51 48.36 16.10
CA GLU A 41 33.04 48.87 17.41
C GLU A 41 31.51 48.95 17.54
N ASN A 42 30.78 49.07 16.42
CA ASN A 42 29.33 49.23 16.42
C ASN A 42 28.59 48.02 17.02
N MET A 43 27.59 48.30 17.86
CA MET A 43 26.71 47.30 18.49
C MET A 43 25.27 47.45 18.00
N PHE A 44 24.76 46.45 17.29
CA PHE A 44 23.43 46.45 16.69
C PHE A 44 22.40 45.79 17.62
N ILE A 45 21.11 45.93 17.33
CA ILE A 45 20.05 45.14 17.96
C ILE A 45 20.16 43.68 17.48
N LYS A 46 20.39 43.49 16.19
CA LYS A 46 20.58 42.18 15.54
C LYS A 46 21.49 42.33 14.31
N VAL A 47 22.32 41.34 14.06
CA VAL A 47 23.04 41.18 12.78
C VAL A 47 22.76 39.81 12.18
N ASP A 48 22.66 39.74 10.86
CA ASP A 48 22.70 38.50 10.09
C ASP A 48 24.06 38.35 9.39
N LYS A 49 24.38 37.16 8.89
CA LYS A 49 25.72 36.84 8.36
C LYS A 49 26.12 37.72 7.18
N PHE A 50 27.43 37.97 7.05
CA PHE A 50 28.01 38.47 5.81
C PHE A 50 27.83 37.46 4.68
N HIS A 51 27.36 37.96 3.54
CA HIS A 51 27.30 37.26 2.26
C HIS A 51 28.08 38.05 1.22
N GLU A 52 28.50 37.41 0.13
CA GLU A 52 29.05 38.12 -1.03
C GLU A 52 28.08 39.24 -1.47
N PRO A 53 28.54 40.49 -1.73
CA PRO A 53 29.92 40.96 -1.92
C PRO A 53 30.65 41.46 -0.66
N GLY A 54 30.29 40.97 0.53
CA GLY A 54 30.84 41.42 1.82
C GLY A 54 29.89 42.32 2.59
N LEU A 55 28.59 42.07 2.45
CA LEU A 55 27.52 42.86 3.07
C LEU A 55 26.73 42.01 4.06
N ALA A 56 26.31 42.62 5.16
CA ALA A 56 25.49 41.97 6.19
C ALA A 56 24.25 42.80 6.51
N PRO A 57 23.05 42.18 6.59
CA PRO A 57 21.86 42.78 7.16
C PRO A 57 22.05 43.07 8.65
N VAL A 58 21.67 44.27 9.10
CA VAL A 58 21.69 44.68 10.51
C VAL A 58 20.44 45.45 10.88
N TYR A 59 20.17 45.50 12.17
CA TYR A 59 19.02 46.17 12.78
C TYR A 59 19.49 47.08 13.90
N ASP A 60 19.05 48.33 13.90
CA ASP A 60 19.19 49.25 15.03
C ASP A 60 17.88 50.01 15.29
N ASN A 61 17.92 51.04 16.15
CA ASN A 61 16.73 51.83 16.50
C ASN A 61 16.15 52.63 15.32
N THR A 62 16.91 52.82 14.24
CA THR A 62 16.49 53.53 13.02
C THR A 62 15.86 52.60 11.99
N GLY A 63 16.04 51.28 12.12
CA GLY A 63 15.47 50.26 11.26
C GLY A 63 16.50 49.22 10.78
N ALA A 64 16.12 48.48 9.75
CA ALA A 64 16.94 47.47 9.09
C ALA A 64 17.68 48.06 7.88
N TYR A 65 18.95 47.71 7.70
CA TYR A 65 19.79 48.12 6.56
C TYR A 65 21.00 47.17 6.41
N HIS A 66 21.93 47.50 5.51
CA HIS A 66 23.16 46.74 5.33
C HIS A 66 24.40 47.53 5.72
N ILE A 67 25.38 46.80 6.25
CA ILE A 67 26.72 47.30 6.52
C ILE A 67 27.75 46.57 5.66
N ASP A 68 28.90 47.21 5.46
CA ASP A 68 30.11 46.54 4.99
C ASP A 68 30.86 45.88 6.16
N ILE A 69 32.02 45.29 5.86
CA ILE A 69 32.86 44.61 6.85
C ILE A 69 33.51 45.53 7.89
N THR A 70 33.49 46.84 7.67
CA THR A 70 33.94 47.84 8.65
C THR A 70 32.85 48.20 9.66
N GLY A 71 31.62 47.72 9.44
CA GLY A 71 30.47 48.03 10.29
C GLY A 71 29.76 49.33 9.91
N GLU A 72 30.15 49.95 8.80
CA GLU A 72 29.54 51.18 8.29
C GLU A 72 28.36 50.89 7.36
N ALA A 73 27.31 51.69 7.47
CA ALA A 73 26.14 51.58 6.60
C ALA A 73 26.51 51.96 5.16
N ILE A 74 26.15 51.10 4.20
CA ILE A 74 26.48 51.33 2.79
C ILE A 74 25.51 52.30 2.08
N TYR A 75 24.42 52.69 2.75
CA TYR A 75 23.44 53.69 2.31
C TYR A 75 22.61 54.22 3.50
N CYS A 76 21.86 55.30 3.28
CA CYS A 76 21.06 55.98 4.33
C CYS A 76 19.65 55.42 4.54
N ASN A 77 19.09 54.66 3.58
CA ASN A 77 17.74 54.13 3.69
C ASN A 77 17.60 53.14 4.87
N ARG A 78 16.41 53.09 5.46
CA ARG A 78 16.05 52.20 6.58
C ARG A 78 14.72 51.52 6.30
N PHE A 79 14.66 50.23 6.58
CA PHE A 79 13.52 49.36 6.27
C PHE A 79 12.96 48.71 7.53
N LEU A 80 11.75 48.16 7.46
CA LEU A 80 11.19 47.34 8.54
C LEU A 80 11.91 45.99 8.64
N LYS A 81 12.25 45.40 7.48
CA LYS A 81 13.08 44.20 7.37
C LYS A 81 14.01 44.27 6.17
N THR A 82 15.12 43.56 6.25
CA THR A 82 16.06 43.38 5.15
C THR A 82 16.72 42.00 5.20
N PHE A 83 17.06 41.46 4.04
CA PHE A 83 17.70 40.15 3.87
C PHE A 83 19.00 40.26 3.08
N GLY A 84 19.81 39.20 3.03
CA GLY A 84 21.08 39.24 2.31
C GLY A 84 20.94 39.55 0.81
N PHE A 85 22.04 39.98 0.19
CA PHE A 85 22.11 40.20 -1.25
C PHE A 85 22.30 38.88 -2.01
N TYR A 86 21.50 38.69 -3.05
CA TYR A 86 21.62 37.60 -4.03
C TYR A 86 21.41 38.19 -5.43
N CYS A 87 22.26 37.83 -6.40
CA CYS A 87 22.26 38.47 -7.74
C CYS A 87 22.29 40.01 -7.68
N ASN A 88 23.04 40.59 -6.73
CA ASN A 88 23.09 42.04 -6.47
C ASN A 88 21.72 42.69 -6.19
N ARG A 89 20.79 41.92 -5.62
CA ARG A 89 19.48 42.38 -5.14
C ARG A 89 19.29 41.94 -3.70
N SER A 90 18.72 42.80 -2.87
CA SER A 90 18.29 42.43 -1.52
C SER A 90 16.80 42.64 -1.38
N ALA A 91 16.12 41.67 -0.79
CA ALA A 91 14.72 41.79 -0.39
C ALA A 91 14.61 42.69 0.85
N VAL A 92 13.69 43.65 0.80
CA VAL A 92 13.38 44.57 1.90
C VAL A 92 11.86 44.70 2.08
N GLU A 93 11.45 45.11 3.26
CA GLU A 93 10.05 45.40 3.61
C GLU A 93 9.93 46.83 4.16
N ASP A 94 8.99 47.60 3.64
CA ASP A 94 8.52 48.85 4.26
C ASP A 94 6.99 48.83 4.43
N GLU A 95 6.40 49.97 4.79
CA GLU A 95 4.95 50.11 5.00
C GLU A 95 4.10 49.77 3.76
N THR A 96 4.70 49.77 2.56
CA THR A 96 4.05 49.42 1.28
C THR A 96 4.13 47.94 0.94
N GLY A 97 4.94 47.17 1.67
CA GLY A 97 5.18 45.74 1.46
C GLY A 97 6.61 45.41 1.04
N TYR A 98 6.79 44.25 0.42
CA TYR A 98 8.10 43.70 0.04
C TYR A 98 8.52 44.10 -1.38
N TYR A 99 9.81 44.38 -1.57
CA TYR A 99 10.42 44.64 -2.88
C TYR A 99 11.94 44.42 -2.82
N HIS A 100 12.62 44.66 -3.95
CA HIS A 100 14.07 44.55 -4.03
C HIS A 100 14.77 45.89 -4.20
N ILE A 101 15.92 46.00 -3.56
CA ILE A 101 16.84 47.13 -3.69
C ILE A 101 18.15 46.69 -4.36
N ASP A 102 18.84 47.65 -4.98
CA ASP A 102 20.22 47.49 -5.43
C ASP A 102 21.23 47.75 -4.30
N LEU A 103 22.52 47.70 -4.65
CA LEU A 103 23.63 47.94 -3.71
C LEU A 103 23.69 49.38 -3.17
N LEU A 104 23.00 50.33 -3.81
CA LEU A 104 22.89 51.72 -3.36
C LEU A 104 21.68 51.95 -2.45
N GLY A 105 20.94 50.89 -2.12
CA GLY A 105 19.71 50.97 -1.32
C GLY A 105 18.51 51.51 -2.10
N CYS A 106 18.63 51.63 -3.43
CA CYS A 106 17.58 52.15 -4.29
C CYS A 106 16.64 51.03 -4.73
N LYS A 107 15.33 51.31 -4.66
CA LYS A 107 14.29 50.39 -5.14
C LYS A 107 14.44 50.18 -6.65
N VAL A 108 14.51 48.92 -7.09
CA VAL A 108 14.86 48.56 -8.47
C VAL A 108 13.68 48.70 -9.44
N TYR A 109 12.46 48.53 -8.95
CA TYR A 109 11.22 48.61 -9.73
C TYR A 109 10.10 49.20 -8.89
N LYS A 110 9.03 49.73 -9.51
CA LYS A 110 8.02 50.52 -8.78
C LYS A 110 7.15 49.68 -7.84
N GLN A 111 6.85 48.45 -8.22
CA GLN A 111 5.89 47.57 -7.57
C GLN A 111 6.36 47.12 -6.17
N SER A 112 5.40 46.89 -5.27
CA SER A 112 5.60 46.18 -4.00
C SER A 112 4.70 44.94 -3.99
N TYR A 113 5.07 43.94 -3.19
CA TYR A 113 4.43 42.62 -3.13
C TYR A 113 4.06 42.25 -1.68
N GLN A 114 3.16 41.28 -1.52
CA GLN A 114 2.84 40.74 -0.20
C GLN A 114 4.00 39.89 0.37
N TRP A 115 4.88 39.39 -0.50
CA TRP A 115 6.12 38.70 -0.15
C TRP A 115 7.02 38.62 -1.39
N VAL A 116 8.34 38.63 -1.19
CA VAL A 116 9.34 38.34 -2.23
C VAL A 116 10.39 37.37 -1.68
N GLY A 117 10.86 36.45 -2.53
CA GLY A 117 11.98 35.55 -2.24
C GLY A 117 13.32 36.15 -2.64
N ASN A 118 14.40 35.43 -2.39
CA ASN A 118 15.73 35.81 -2.87
C ASN A 118 15.87 35.50 -4.36
N TYR A 119 16.73 36.24 -5.06
CA TYR A 119 17.11 35.89 -6.42
C TYR A 119 18.00 34.64 -6.46
N GLN A 120 17.70 33.75 -7.40
CA GLN A 120 18.53 32.60 -7.78
C GLN A 120 18.48 32.49 -9.30
N GLU A 121 19.65 32.38 -9.94
CA GLU A 121 19.73 32.36 -11.42
C GLU A 121 19.06 33.58 -12.07
N ASP A 122 19.23 34.76 -11.45
CA ASP A 122 18.69 36.06 -11.89
C ASP A 122 17.14 36.15 -11.96
N ILE A 123 16.44 35.20 -11.34
CA ILE A 123 14.98 35.22 -11.18
C ILE A 123 14.59 35.06 -9.71
N CYS A 124 13.42 35.59 -9.32
CA CYS A 124 12.92 35.39 -7.96
C CYS A 124 11.41 35.20 -7.92
N VAL A 125 10.94 34.51 -6.88
CA VAL A 125 9.51 34.28 -6.64
C VAL A 125 8.91 35.48 -5.92
N VAL A 126 7.74 35.93 -6.35
CA VAL A 126 6.95 36.95 -5.65
C VAL A 126 5.52 36.48 -5.41
N ARG A 127 4.90 37.00 -4.34
CA ARG A 127 3.49 36.75 -4.01
C ARG A 127 2.65 38.00 -4.17
N LYS A 128 1.58 37.89 -4.97
CA LYS A 128 0.57 38.94 -5.17
C LYS A 128 -0.81 38.31 -5.26
N HIS A 129 -1.78 38.86 -4.52
CA HIS A 129 -3.17 38.36 -4.47
C HIS A 129 -3.24 36.85 -4.20
N ASP A 130 -2.45 36.36 -3.23
CA ASP A 130 -2.36 34.94 -2.85
C ASP A 130 -1.91 33.99 -3.97
N LYS A 131 -1.29 34.52 -5.02
CA LYS A 131 -0.67 33.74 -6.09
C LYS A 131 0.81 34.05 -6.22
N PHE A 132 1.55 33.07 -6.73
CA PHE A 132 3.00 33.12 -6.90
C PHE A 132 3.40 33.07 -8.38
N PHE A 133 4.44 33.82 -8.73
CA PHE A 133 5.08 33.82 -10.05
C PHE A 133 6.52 34.33 -9.96
N HIS A 134 7.31 34.12 -11.02
CA HIS A 134 8.67 34.65 -11.11
C HIS A 134 8.74 36.04 -11.76
N ILE A 135 9.68 36.86 -11.29
CA ILE A 135 10.10 38.11 -11.93
C ILE A 135 11.60 38.08 -12.27
N ASP A 136 12.00 38.88 -13.25
CA ASP A 136 13.40 39.16 -13.57
C ASP A 136 14.02 40.24 -12.65
N LEU A 137 15.30 40.51 -12.82
CA LEU A 137 16.07 41.51 -12.04
C LEU A 137 15.53 42.95 -12.14
N ASP A 138 14.72 43.25 -13.15
CA ASP A 138 14.10 44.56 -13.40
C ASP A 138 12.64 44.60 -12.91
N GLY A 139 12.16 43.52 -12.27
CA GLY A 139 10.81 43.39 -11.76
C GLY A 139 9.75 43.04 -12.82
N ASN A 140 10.17 42.72 -14.04
CA ASN A 140 9.23 42.29 -15.06
C ASN A 140 8.82 40.84 -14.82
N ARG A 141 7.54 40.58 -15.05
CA ARG A 141 6.99 39.25 -14.95
C ARG A 141 7.48 38.38 -16.11
N ILE A 142 7.94 37.17 -15.79
CA ILE A 142 8.54 36.26 -16.78
C ILE A 142 7.49 35.55 -17.63
N TYR A 143 6.34 35.20 -17.06
CA TYR A 143 5.24 34.47 -17.72
C TYR A 143 3.87 34.86 -17.16
N GLN A 144 2.77 34.54 -17.87
CA GLN A 144 1.43 35.01 -17.52
C GLN A 144 0.70 34.14 -16.48
N GLU A 145 1.11 32.89 -16.34
CA GLU A 145 0.52 31.90 -15.46
C GLU A 145 0.79 32.21 -13.98
N GLU A 146 -0.23 32.00 -13.15
CA GLU A 146 -0.17 32.15 -11.70
C GLU A 146 -0.35 30.78 -11.04
N TYR A 147 0.38 30.56 -9.95
CA TYR A 147 0.41 29.28 -9.25
C TYR A 147 0.07 29.44 -7.77
N ASP A 148 -0.39 28.37 -7.14
CA ASP A 148 -0.66 28.32 -5.70
C ASP A 148 0.66 28.35 -4.90
N TYR A 149 1.74 27.86 -5.51
CA TYR A 149 3.10 27.98 -5.01
C TYR A 149 4.09 27.89 -6.19
N VAL A 150 5.19 28.62 -6.08
CA VAL A 150 6.34 28.54 -6.97
C VAL A 150 7.58 28.42 -6.10
N GLY A 151 8.39 27.38 -6.34
CA GLY A 151 9.69 27.21 -5.68
C GLY A 151 10.80 27.94 -6.43
N ASP A 152 11.96 28.05 -5.80
CA ASP A 152 13.15 28.63 -6.42
C ASP A 152 13.57 27.87 -7.69
N SER A 153 14.14 28.57 -8.67
CA SER A 153 14.76 27.96 -9.84
C SER A 153 16.11 27.36 -9.49
N LYS A 154 16.34 26.14 -9.95
CA LYS A 154 17.62 25.45 -9.87
C LYS A 154 17.88 24.70 -11.17
N ASP A 155 19.05 24.91 -11.74
CA ASP A 155 19.45 24.38 -13.05
C ASP A 155 18.41 24.74 -14.14
N GLY A 156 17.82 25.94 -14.05
CA GLY A 156 16.81 26.46 -14.98
C GLY A 156 15.42 25.83 -14.87
N VAL A 157 15.16 25.06 -13.80
CA VAL A 157 13.87 24.39 -13.52
C VAL A 157 13.35 24.77 -12.14
N ALA A 158 12.04 25.02 -12.03
CA ALA A 158 11.34 25.25 -10.77
C ALA A 158 10.16 24.29 -10.61
N VAL A 159 9.82 23.97 -9.35
CA VAL A 159 8.59 23.24 -9.01
C VAL A 159 7.47 24.24 -8.76
N VAL A 160 6.30 24.01 -9.36
CA VAL A 160 5.11 24.83 -9.16
C VAL A 160 3.92 23.97 -8.74
N TYR A 161 3.06 24.51 -7.88
CA TYR A 161 1.81 23.88 -7.50
C TYR A 161 0.61 24.61 -8.10
N LYS A 162 -0.35 23.83 -8.59
CA LYS A 162 -1.66 24.28 -9.05
C LYS A 162 -2.70 23.23 -8.72
N ASP A 163 -3.81 23.66 -8.13
CA ASP A 163 -4.95 22.81 -7.78
C ASP A 163 -4.54 21.60 -6.93
N GLY A 164 -3.62 21.82 -5.97
CA GLY A 164 -3.12 20.79 -5.05
C GLY A 164 -2.15 19.77 -5.66
N LYS A 165 -1.68 19.99 -6.89
CA LYS A 165 -0.69 19.14 -7.56
C LYS A 165 0.53 19.93 -8.00
N ALA A 166 1.66 19.26 -8.13
CA ALA A 166 2.95 19.83 -8.48
C ALA A 166 3.46 19.40 -9.86
N THR A 167 4.16 20.29 -10.55
CA THR A 167 4.87 20.01 -11.81
C THR A 167 6.15 20.85 -11.94
N HIS A 168 6.94 20.60 -12.98
CA HIS A 168 8.15 21.36 -13.30
C HIS A 168 7.89 22.38 -14.42
N ILE A 169 8.40 23.60 -14.25
CA ILE A 169 8.48 24.62 -15.31
C ILE A 169 9.94 25.01 -15.54
N ASN A 170 10.26 25.44 -16.76
CA ASN A 170 11.53 26.07 -17.06
C ASN A 170 11.52 27.56 -16.68
N HIS A 171 12.66 28.23 -16.82
CA HIS A 171 12.82 29.67 -16.57
C HIS A 171 11.95 30.59 -17.46
N HIS A 172 11.24 30.08 -18.46
CA HIS A 172 10.26 30.83 -19.26
C HIS A 172 8.81 30.53 -18.84
N GLY A 173 8.59 29.79 -17.75
CA GLY A 173 7.26 29.37 -17.30
C GLY A 173 6.63 28.23 -18.09
N LYS A 174 7.34 27.64 -19.06
CA LYS A 174 6.82 26.51 -19.84
C LYS A 174 6.99 25.22 -19.06
N LEU A 175 5.96 24.36 -19.09
CA LEU A 175 6.04 23.02 -18.52
C LEU A 175 7.23 22.26 -19.11
N VAL A 176 8.09 21.72 -18.25
CA VAL A 176 9.17 20.81 -18.67
C VAL A 176 8.56 19.50 -19.17
N HIS A 177 7.46 19.08 -18.54
CA HIS A 177 6.67 17.91 -18.92
C HIS A 177 5.20 18.10 -18.53
N ASN A 178 4.27 17.39 -19.18
CA ASN A 178 2.82 17.51 -18.94
C ASN A 178 2.29 16.59 -17.82
N LYS A 179 3.06 16.39 -16.75
CA LYS A 179 2.73 15.49 -15.64
C LYS A 179 2.57 16.26 -14.34
N TRP A 180 1.54 15.91 -13.56
CA TRP A 180 1.18 16.57 -12.32
C TRP A 180 1.08 15.53 -11.19
N TYR A 181 1.85 15.74 -10.12
CA TYR A 181 2.01 14.82 -8.99
C TYR A 181 1.43 15.40 -7.71
N LYS A 182 1.17 14.57 -6.71
CA LYS A 182 0.70 15.05 -5.39
C LYS A 182 1.79 15.86 -4.69
N LYS A 183 3.03 15.39 -4.76
CA LYS A 183 4.24 16.12 -4.36
C LYS A 183 5.35 15.88 -5.36
N LEU A 184 6.25 16.84 -5.47
CA LEU A 184 7.34 16.81 -6.43
C LEU A 184 8.55 17.58 -5.89
N ASN A 185 9.72 16.97 -5.98
CA ASN A 185 11.01 17.59 -5.67
C ASN A 185 11.68 18.07 -6.96
N VAL A 186 12.60 19.04 -6.83
CA VAL A 186 13.48 19.46 -7.94
C VAL A 186 14.33 18.31 -8.48
N PHE A 187 14.79 18.43 -9.72
CA PHE A 187 15.72 17.49 -10.32
C PHE A 187 17.06 17.45 -9.56
N HIS A 188 17.59 16.25 -9.38
CA HIS A 188 18.91 15.97 -8.84
C HIS A 188 19.56 14.85 -9.67
N LYS A 189 20.65 15.18 -10.39
CA LYS A 189 21.36 14.26 -11.28
C LYS A 189 20.45 13.58 -12.33
N GLY A 190 19.52 14.34 -12.92
CA GLY A 190 18.66 13.88 -14.01
C GLY A 190 17.38 13.15 -13.58
N CYS A 191 17.13 12.97 -12.27
CA CYS A 191 15.90 12.40 -11.74
C CYS A 191 15.28 13.33 -10.69
N ALA A 192 13.97 13.26 -10.50
CA ALA A 192 13.26 13.91 -9.40
C ALA A 192 12.45 12.90 -8.59
N ILE A 193 12.13 13.24 -7.34
CA ILE A 193 11.25 12.41 -6.50
C ILE A 193 9.83 12.93 -6.64
N ALA A 194 8.88 12.04 -6.92
CA ALA A 194 7.47 12.33 -7.04
C ALA A 194 6.64 11.46 -6.09
N GLU A 195 5.49 11.97 -5.66
CA GLU A 195 4.45 11.23 -4.93
C GLU A 195 3.18 11.17 -5.78
N ASP A 196 2.62 9.98 -5.99
CA ASP A 196 1.27 9.79 -6.52
C ASP A 196 0.35 9.13 -5.46
N GLN A 197 -0.86 8.72 -5.83
CA GLN A 197 -1.78 8.08 -4.88
C GLN A 197 -1.26 6.77 -4.27
N ASN A 198 -0.24 6.16 -4.89
CA ASN A 198 0.30 4.87 -4.50
C ASN A 198 1.64 4.99 -3.75
N GLY A 199 2.20 6.21 -3.59
CA GLY A 199 3.41 6.47 -2.81
C GLY A 199 4.51 7.19 -3.56
N TRP A 200 5.73 7.14 -3.02
CA TRP A 200 6.90 7.85 -3.52
C TRP A 200 7.73 7.02 -4.50
N PHE A 201 8.30 7.71 -5.50
CA PHE A 201 9.14 7.10 -6.55
C PHE A 201 9.99 8.16 -7.26
N HIS A 202 10.90 7.71 -8.14
CA HIS A 202 11.69 8.59 -9.00
C HIS A 202 11.06 8.75 -10.38
N ILE A 203 11.14 9.96 -10.94
CA ILE A 203 10.79 10.30 -12.33
C ILE A 203 12.02 10.77 -13.12
N ASP A 204 12.02 10.53 -14.43
CA ASP A 204 12.98 11.10 -15.37
C ASP A 204 12.66 12.57 -15.71
N ILE A 205 13.51 13.20 -16.52
CA ILE A 205 13.32 14.60 -16.98
C ILE A 205 12.04 14.82 -17.80
N ASN A 206 11.48 13.75 -18.39
CA ASN A 206 10.22 13.79 -19.14
C ASN A 206 9.01 13.59 -18.23
N GLY A 207 9.21 13.43 -16.92
CA GLY A 207 8.16 13.15 -15.95
C GLY A 207 7.65 11.72 -16.00
N ASN A 208 8.39 10.76 -16.55
CA ASN A 208 7.97 9.36 -16.52
C ASN A 208 8.57 8.65 -15.31
N PRO A 209 7.83 7.75 -14.64
CA PRO A 209 8.41 6.91 -13.60
C PRO A 209 9.65 6.17 -14.13
N VAL A 210 10.77 6.27 -13.41
CA VAL A 210 12.00 5.53 -13.75
C VAL A 210 11.79 4.01 -13.56
N TYR A 211 10.89 3.65 -12.64
CA TYR A 211 10.48 2.29 -12.34
C TYR A 211 9.02 2.26 -11.84
N GLN A 212 8.40 1.07 -11.81
CA GLN A 212 6.96 0.93 -11.50
C GLN A 212 6.65 0.87 -10.00
N GLN A 213 7.60 0.45 -9.17
CA GLN A 213 7.41 0.30 -7.73
C GLN A 213 7.13 1.64 -7.04
N ARG A 214 6.45 1.56 -5.90
CA ARG A 214 6.19 2.70 -5.00
C ARG A 214 6.66 2.37 -3.61
N PHE A 215 7.11 3.39 -2.90
CA PHE A 215 7.66 3.28 -1.57
C PHE A 215 6.93 4.21 -0.61
N LYS A 216 6.97 3.87 0.68
CA LYS A 216 6.49 4.75 1.74
C LYS A 216 7.36 6.00 1.83
N MET A 217 8.66 5.86 1.58
CA MET A 217 9.64 6.94 1.45
C MET A 217 10.74 6.55 0.46
N VAL A 218 11.29 7.53 -0.26
CA VAL A 218 12.48 7.37 -1.12
C VAL A 218 13.39 8.58 -1.02
N ASP A 219 14.69 8.35 -0.88
CA ASP A 219 15.74 9.36 -0.96
C ASP A 219 16.24 9.53 -2.38
N ALA A 220 16.90 10.66 -2.68
CA ALA A 220 17.48 10.89 -4.00
C ALA A 220 18.62 9.90 -4.31
N PHE A 221 18.87 9.65 -5.60
CA PHE A 221 20.00 8.82 -6.00
C PHE A 221 21.36 9.48 -5.68
N TYR A 222 22.19 8.75 -4.94
CA TYR A 222 23.61 9.04 -4.72
C TYR A 222 24.43 7.82 -5.16
N ASN A 223 25.36 8.01 -6.09
CA ASN A 223 26.21 6.95 -6.66
C ASN A 223 25.40 5.75 -7.19
N GLY A 224 24.27 6.01 -7.87
CA GLY A 224 23.41 5.00 -8.47
C GLY A 224 22.49 4.27 -7.49
N MET A 225 22.45 4.68 -6.21
CA MET A 225 21.68 4.04 -5.16
C MET A 225 20.80 5.06 -4.42
N ALA A 226 19.60 4.66 -4.04
CA ALA A 226 18.67 5.46 -3.24
C ALA A 226 18.21 4.66 -2.03
N LYS A 227 18.07 5.31 -0.87
CA LYS A 227 17.46 4.66 0.30
C LYS A 227 15.93 4.67 0.16
N VAL A 228 15.28 3.63 0.66
CA VAL A 228 13.83 3.47 0.63
C VAL A 228 13.29 2.92 1.94
N GLU A 229 12.02 3.22 2.22
CA GLU A 229 11.18 2.52 3.18
C GLU A 229 10.01 1.87 2.44
N THR A 230 9.81 0.55 2.59
CA THR A 230 8.64 -0.14 2.05
C THR A 230 7.40 0.12 2.92
N PHE A 231 6.20 -0.18 2.40
CA PHE A 231 4.97 -0.02 3.19
C PHE A 231 4.91 -0.93 4.41
N GLU A 232 5.65 -2.05 4.39
CA GLU A 232 5.83 -2.99 5.50
C GLU A 232 6.88 -2.51 6.53
N GLY A 233 7.47 -1.32 6.33
CA GLY A 233 8.47 -0.71 7.23
C GLY A 233 9.89 -1.22 7.01
N THR A 234 10.16 -1.89 5.89
CA THR A 234 11.53 -2.37 5.59
C THR A 234 12.36 -1.24 5.03
N LEU A 235 13.51 -0.96 5.67
CA LEU A 235 14.47 0.01 5.18
C LEU A 235 15.50 -0.68 4.28
N GLY A 236 15.72 -0.12 3.09
CA GLY A 236 16.63 -0.69 2.11
C GLY A 236 17.27 0.34 1.20
N GLN A 237 18.04 -0.16 0.23
CA GLN A 237 18.57 0.60 -0.89
C GLN A 237 18.10 0.00 -2.20
N ILE A 238 17.66 0.85 -3.13
CA ILE A 238 17.34 0.51 -4.50
C ILE A 238 18.43 1.01 -5.46
N ASP A 239 18.61 0.32 -6.57
CA ASP A 239 19.36 0.84 -7.71
C ASP A 239 18.49 1.76 -8.60
N ILE A 240 19.10 2.31 -9.65
CA ILE A 240 18.41 3.18 -10.62
C ILE A 240 17.23 2.53 -11.35
N THR A 241 17.12 1.20 -11.34
CA THR A 241 16.01 0.45 -11.95
C THR A 241 14.89 0.15 -10.94
N GLY A 242 15.02 0.60 -9.70
CA GLY A 242 14.06 0.36 -8.62
C GLY A 242 14.24 -0.98 -7.89
N ASN A 243 15.28 -1.75 -8.23
CA ASN A 243 15.53 -3.05 -7.61
C ASN A 243 16.22 -2.88 -6.25
N ILE A 244 15.66 -3.50 -5.21
CA ILE A 244 16.26 -3.51 -3.86
C ILE A 244 17.58 -4.30 -3.92
N LYS A 245 18.70 -3.65 -3.62
CA LYS A 245 20.05 -4.24 -3.58
C LYS A 245 20.48 -4.66 -2.18
N CYS A 246 20.00 -3.97 -1.17
CA CYS A 246 20.35 -4.25 0.22
C CYS A 246 19.18 -3.84 1.12
N SER A 247 18.79 -4.71 2.05
CA SER A 247 17.96 -4.34 3.19
C SER A 247 18.90 -3.89 4.31
N ILE A 248 18.89 -2.60 4.66
CA ILE A 248 19.80 -2.03 5.66
C ILE A 248 19.30 -2.29 7.09
N PHE A 249 18.07 -2.79 7.26
CA PHE A 249 17.56 -3.18 8.57
C PHE A 249 16.92 -4.55 8.54
N THR A 250 17.66 -5.55 9.00
CA THR A 250 17.07 -6.73 9.63
C THR A 250 16.37 -6.25 10.90
N LEU A 251 15.09 -6.58 11.03
CA LEU A 251 14.34 -6.43 12.29
C LEU A 251 15.20 -6.96 13.43
N SER A 252 15.34 -6.20 14.53
CA SER A 252 16.07 -6.67 15.72
C SER A 252 15.56 -8.05 16.14
N GLN A 253 16.38 -8.85 16.83
CA GLN A 253 15.92 -10.15 17.38
C GLN A 253 14.58 -9.99 18.12
N GLU A 254 14.43 -8.91 18.88
CA GLU A 254 13.19 -8.54 19.57
C GLU A 254 12.00 -8.37 18.62
N SER A 255 12.18 -7.72 17.48
CA SER A 255 11.12 -7.57 16.48
C SER A 255 10.78 -8.88 15.75
N GLN A 256 11.76 -9.77 15.55
CA GLN A 256 11.48 -11.13 15.05
C GLN A 256 10.71 -11.96 16.07
N VAL A 257 11.05 -11.85 17.36
CA VAL A 257 10.29 -12.47 18.46
C VAL A 257 8.85 -11.96 18.48
N HIS A 258 8.63 -10.65 18.31
CA HIS A 258 7.28 -10.10 18.22
C HIS A 258 6.48 -10.62 17.03
N LYS A 259 7.11 -10.78 15.86
CA LYS A 259 6.45 -11.39 14.68
C LYS A 259 6.05 -12.84 14.94
N ILE A 260 6.98 -13.66 15.43
CA ILE A 260 6.70 -15.06 15.78
C ILE A 260 5.61 -15.12 16.86
N SER A 261 5.68 -14.27 17.89
CA SER A 261 4.67 -14.20 18.94
C SER A 261 3.27 -13.83 18.40
N ALA A 262 3.21 -12.91 17.43
CA ALA A 262 1.96 -12.55 16.75
C ALA A 262 1.39 -13.70 15.90
N GLU A 263 2.25 -14.51 15.28
CA GLU A 263 1.84 -15.74 14.57
C GLU A 263 1.33 -16.81 15.54
N LEU A 264 2.07 -17.07 16.63
CA LEU A 264 1.69 -18.03 17.68
C LEU A 264 0.35 -17.69 18.33
N SER A 265 0.04 -16.41 18.49
CA SER A 265 -1.22 -15.92 19.05
C SER A 265 -2.31 -15.67 18.00
N GLY A 266 -2.05 -15.98 16.72
CA GLY A 266 -2.97 -15.69 15.61
C GLY A 266 -4.36 -16.30 15.76
N PHE A 267 -4.47 -17.46 16.43
CA PHE A 267 -5.74 -18.13 16.69
C PHE A 267 -6.73 -17.29 17.52
N TRP A 268 -6.25 -16.34 18.34
CA TRP A 268 -7.14 -15.42 19.07
C TRP A 268 -8.02 -14.63 18.13
N LYS A 269 -7.49 -14.22 16.97
CA LYS A 269 -8.25 -13.47 15.97
C LYS A 269 -9.43 -14.30 15.46
N THR A 270 -9.23 -15.59 15.19
CA THR A 270 -10.30 -16.50 14.77
C THR A 270 -11.42 -16.59 15.81
N TYR A 271 -11.08 -16.78 17.09
CA TYR A 271 -12.09 -16.87 18.16
C TYR A 271 -12.78 -15.54 18.44
N LEU A 272 -12.04 -14.42 18.44
CA LEU A 272 -12.62 -13.07 18.60
C LEU A 272 -13.61 -12.76 17.47
N THR A 273 -13.25 -13.10 16.22
CA THR A 273 -14.14 -12.96 15.07
C THR A 273 -15.43 -13.74 15.28
N ASN A 274 -15.32 -15.01 15.68
CA ASN A 274 -16.50 -15.85 15.91
C ASN A 274 -17.40 -15.29 17.02
N VAL A 275 -16.83 -14.84 18.13
CA VAL A 275 -17.60 -14.21 19.23
C VAL A 275 -18.34 -12.97 18.74
N ALA A 276 -17.71 -12.12 17.92
CA ALA A 276 -18.39 -10.95 17.37
C ALA A 276 -19.59 -11.30 16.48
N ILE A 277 -19.50 -12.41 15.73
CA ILE A 277 -20.60 -12.92 14.91
C ILE A 277 -21.69 -13.59 15.75
N GLU A 278 -21.33 -14.40 16.75
CA GLU A 278 -22.29 -15.07 17.64
C GLU A 278 -23.10 -14.08 18.48
N LEU A 279 -22.49 -12.95 18.87
CA LEU A 279 -23.16 -11.86 19.56
C LEU A 279 -23.96 -10.93 18.64
N ASP A 280 -23.90 -11.14 17.32
CA ASP A 280 -24.46 -10.22 16.32
C ASP A 280 -23.93 -8.78 16.43
N LEU A 281 -22.78 -8.59 17.09
CA LEU A 281 -22.23 -7.30 17.45
C LEU A 281 -21.97 -6.43 16.21
N LEU A 282 -21.43 -7.02 15.14
CA LEU A 282 -21.10 -6.27 13.92
C LEU A 282 -22.34 -5.70 13.22
N ASN A 283 -23.51 -6.31 13.39
CA ASN A 283 -24.75 -5.84 12.78
C ASN A 283 -25.38 -4.68 13.52
N ILE A 284 -25.29 -4.67 14.86
CA ILE A 284 -25.90 -3.64 15.71
C ILE A 284 -25.09 -2.34 15.83
N LEU A 285 -23.85 -2.31 15.30
CA LEU A 285 -23.03 -1.10 15.20
C LEU A 285 -23.52 -0.16 14.06
N PRO A 286 -23.41 1.18 14.22
CA PRO A 286 -22.69 1.88 15.29
C PRO A 286 -23.53 2.15 16.55
N ASP A 287 -22.90 2.14 17.73
CA ASP A 287 -23.57 2.47 19.00
C ASP A 287 -22.58 2.75 20.15
N THR A 288 -23.09 3.32 21.26
CA THR A 288 -22.33 3.58 22.50
C THR A 288 -22.07 2.30 23.29
N THR A 289 -21.02 2.28 24.12
CA THR A 289 -20.72 1.12 24.98
C THR A 289 -21.89 0.75 25.89
N GLN A 290 -22.62 1.75 26.43
CA GLN A 290 -23.74 1.53 27.35
C GLN A 290 -24.95 0.90 26.63
N ALA A 291 -25.29 1.38 25.44
CA ALA A 291 -26.39 0.84 24.67
C ALA A 291 -26.08 -0.57 24.13
N LEU A 292 -24.83 -0.80 23.66
CA LEU A 292 -24.36 -2.14 23.30
C LEU A 292 -24.42 -3.11 24.48
N SER A 293 -24.04 -2.66 25.69
CA SER A 293 -24.11 -3.46 26.92
C SER A 293 -25.54 -3.94 27.19
N GLN A 294 -26.53 -3.06 27.01
CA GLN A 294 -27.95 -3.40 27.17
C GLN A 294 -28.43 -4.35 26.07
N LYS A 295 -28.14 -4.04 24.79
CA LYS A 295 -28.56 -4.85 23.63
C LYS A 295 -28.00 -6.28 23.66
N LEU A 296 -26.74 -6.42 24.07
CA LEU A 296 -26.03 -7.70 24.11
C LEU A 296 -26.18 -8.44 25.44
N ASN A 297 -26.75 -7.78 26.47
CA ASN A 297 -26.79 -8.29 27.84
C ASN A 297 -25.40 -8.69 28.39
N ILE A 298 -24.40 -7.81 28.19
CA ILE A 298 -23.02 -8.00 28.66
C ILE A 298 -22.65 -6.80 29.53
N ILE A 299 -22.12 -7.05 30.73
CA ILE A 299 -21.67 -5.95 31.60
C ILE A 299 -20.59 -5.10 30.92
N VAL A 300 -20.67 -3.78 31.11
CA VAL A 300 -19.79 -2.79 30.48
C VAL A 300 -18.30 -3.18 30.54
N PRO A 301 -17.71 -3.59 31.68
CA PRO A 301 -16.28 -3.93 31.73
C PRO A 301 -15.88 -5.09 30.83
N ASN A 302 -16.75 -6.09 30.64
CA ASN A 302 -16.49 -7.22 29.76
C ASN A 302 -16.66 -6.84 28.30
N LEU A 303 -17.69 -6.05 28.00
CA LEU A 303 -17.94 -5.57 26.65
C LEU A 303 -16.79 -4.69 26.16
N GLU A 304 -16.28 -3.77 27.00
CA GLU A 304 -15.14 -2.94 26.64
C GLU A 304 -13.88 -3.77 26.32
N ARG A 305 -13.63 -4.87 27.03
CA ARG A 305 -12.51 -5.78 26.73
C ARG A 305 -12.66 -6.38 25.34
N LEU A 306 -13.88 -6.81 24.98
CA LEU A 306 -14.18 -7.35 23.67
C LEU A 306 -14.03 -6.26 22.58
N LEU A 307 -14.60 -5.08 22.79
CA LEU A 307 -14.53 -3.97 21.83
C LEU A 307 -13.09 -3.54 21.58
N ARG A 308 -12.27 -3.39 22.63
CA ARG A 308 -10.82 -3.12 22.47
C ARG A 308 -10.11 -4.23 21.69
N ALA A 309 -10.44 -5.50 21.94
CA ALA A 309 -9.83 -6.61 21.20
C ALA A 309 -10.23 -6.63 19.72
N LEU A 310 -11.49 -6.32 19.41
CA LEU A 310 -12.00 -6.23 18.03
C LEU A 310 -11.42 -5.00 17.30
N TRP A 311 -11.15 -3.93 18.02
CA TRP A 311 -10.46 -2.75 17.50
C TRP A 311 -9.01 -3.08 17.13
N THR A 312 -8.29 -3.83 17.96
CA THR A 312 -6.90 -4.26 17.68
C THR A 312 -6.79 -5.12 16.41
N ILE A 313 -7.83 -5.89 16.05
CA ILE A 313 -7.86 -6.67 14.80
C ILE A 313 -8.53 -5.92 13.65
N GLU A 314 -8.83 -4.63 13.86
CA GLU A 314 -9.33 -3.66 12.90
C GLU A 314 -10.71 -3.98 12.34
N PHE A 315 -11.62 -4.63 13.08
CA PHE A 315 -13.00 -4.81 12.61
C PHE A 315 -13.94 -3.67 13.01
N ILE A 316 -13.59 -2.95 14.08
CA ILE A 316 -14.36 -1.80 14.56
C ILE A 316 -13.41 -0.66 14.85
N ASP A 317 -13.93 0.56 14.84
CA ASP A 317 -13.24 1.78 15.25
C ASP A 317 -14.06 2.48 16.35
N TYR A 318 -13.39 3.34 17.11
CA TYR A 318 -14.03 4.19 18.11
C TYR A 318 -13.98 5.66 17.69
N ASP A 319 -15.15 6.22 17.45
CA ASP A 319 -15.35 7.65 17.22
C ASP A 319 -15.43 8.38 18.56
N LYS A 320 -14.35 9.07 18.90
CA LYS A 320 -14.22 9.81 20.16
C LYS A 320 -15.10 11.05 20.23
N ASP A 321 -15.42 11.65 19.08
CA ASP A 321 -16.17 12.90 19.03
C ASP A 321 -17.66 12.64 19.32
N ASN A 322 -18.15 11.45 18.95
CA ASN A 322 -19.55 11.04 19.12
C ASN A 322 -19.75 9.96 20.20
N ASP A 323 -18.68 9.43 20.81
CA ASP A 323 -18.70 8.30 21.75
C ASP A 323 -19.35 7.03 21.16
N LEU A 324 -18.99 6.71 19.91
CA LEU A 324 -19.58 5.58 19.18
C LEU A 324 -18.53 4.56 18.76
N TRP A 325 -18.84 3.29 18.98
CA TRP A 325 -18.17 2.19 18.27
C TRP A 325 -18.84 2.03 16.91
N GLN A 326 -18.04 1.82 15.87
CA GLN A 326 -18.53 1.67 14.49
C GLN A 326 -17.72 0.65 13.70
N LEU A 327 -18.26 0.17 12.58
CA LEU A 327 -17.51 -0.72 11.70
C LEU A 327 -16.36 0.03 11.00
N SER A 328 -15.18 -0.56 11.05
CA SER A 328 -14.04 -0.13 10.23
C SER A 328 -14.27 -0.48 8.74
N SER A 329 -13.35 -0.07 7.86
CA SER A 329 -13.34 -0.51 6.47
C SER A 329 -13.30 -2.03 6.32
N LYS A 330 -12.48 -2.72 7.14
CA LYS A 330 -12.37 -4.18 7.13
C LYS A 330 -13.60 -4.86 7.74
N GLY A 331 -14.19 -4.29 8.79
CA GLY A 331 -15.41 -4.82 9.41
C GLY A 331 -16.63 -4.80 8.49
N LYS A 332 -16.72 -3.80 7.61
CA LYS A 332 -17.82 -3.67 6.63
C LYS A 332 -17.95 -4.87 5.69
N PHE A 333 -16.85 -5.57 5.38
CA PHE A 333 -16.90 -6.78 4.55
C PHE A 333 -17.81 -7.88 5.11
N PHE A 334 -18.01 -7.97 6.42
CA PHE A 334 -18.95 -8.94 6.99
C PHE A 334 -20.42 -8.64 6.65
N LYS A 335 -20.75 -7.38 6.34
CA LYS A 335 -22.07 -6.98 5.83
C LYS A 335 -22.16 -7.13 4.31
N GLU A 336 -21.08 -6.85 3.60
CA GLU A 336 -21.03 -6.86 2.13
C GLU A 336 -20.87 -8.28 1.54
N ILE A 337 -20.22 -9.18 2.26
CA ILE A 337 -19.88 -10.55 1.81
C ILE A 337 -20.50 -11.56 2.78
N PRO A 338 -21.76 -12.00 2.53
CA PRO A 338 -22.54 -12.77 3.51
C PRO A 338 -21.90 -14.06 4.01
N PHE A 339 -21.09 -14.73 3.17
CA PHE A 339 -20.49 -16.01 3.55
C PHE A 339 -19.35 -15.86 4.58
N LEU A 340 -18.79 -14.65 4.78
CA LEU A 340 -17.68 -14.45 5.73
C LEU A 340 -18.09 -14.73 7.18
N SER A 341 -19.33 -14.36 7.57
CA SER A 341 -19.86 -14.67 8.90
C SER A 341 -19.97 -16.18 9.11
N ASN A 342 -20.42 -16.92 8.10
CA ASN A 342 -20.45 -18.37 8.12
C ASN A 342 -19.04 -18.98 8.17
N ALA A 343 -18.09 -18.38 7.45
CA ALA A 343 -16.69 -18.81 7.46
C ALA A 343 -16.03 -18.61 8.83
N ALA A 344 -16.31 -17.50 9.52
CA ALA A 344 -15.81 -17.26 10.87
C ALA A 344 -16.26 -18.37 11.84
N ILE A 345 -17.55 -18.75 11.79
CA ILE A 345 -18.12 -19.83 12.59
C ILE A 345 -17.45 -21.18 12.27
N MET A 346 -17.24 -21.45 10.98
CA MET A 346 -16.57 -22.68 10.54
C MET A 346 -15.11 -22.75 11.00
N TRP A 347 -14.33 -21.69 10.80
CA TRP A 347 -12.90 -21.67 11.12
C TRP A 347 -12.62 -21.72 12.62
N ALA A 348 -13.48 -21.13 13.45
CA ALA A 348 -13.37 -21.27 14.91
C ALA A 348 -13.55 -22.73 15.38
N ARG A 349 -14.30 -23.55 14.63
CA ARG A 349 -14.43 -24.99 14.90
C ARG A 349 -13.22 -25.77 14.42
N VAL A 350 -12.72 -25.50 13.21
CA VAL A 350 -11.48 -26.10 12.69
C VAL A 350 -10.33 -25.91 13.67
N ALA A 351 -10.16 -24.69 14.19
CA ALA A 351 -9.10 -24.35 15.14
C ALA A 351 -9.19 -25.12 16.48
N ALA A 352 -10.35 -25.70 16.81
CA ALA A 352 -10.59 -26.49 18.01
C ALA A 352 -10.55 -28.01 17.74
N GLU A 353 -10.32 -28.44 16.51
CA GLU A 353 -10.34 -29.87 16.15
C GLU A 353 -9.18 -30.64 16.79
N LYS A 354 -9.49 -31.80 17.35
CA LYS A 354 -8.52 -32.62 18.10
C LYS A 354 -7.36 -33.10 17.24
N ASN A 355 -7.55 -33.24 15.93
CA ASN A 355 -6.51 -33.70 15.02
C ASN A 355 -5.38 -32.68 14.87
N TRP A 356 -5.65 -31.37 14.98
CA TRP A 356 -4.60 -30.35 15.01
C TRP A 356 -3.65 -30.53 16.20
N LEU A 357 -4.19 -30.97 17.35
CA LEU A 357 -3.39 -31.29 18.55
C LEU A 357 -2.59 -32.60 18.41
N LYS A 358 -2.88 -33.42 17.39
CA LYS A 358 -2.28 -34.74 17.15
C LYS A 358 -1.49 -34.81 15.85
N ILE A 359 -1.18 -33.68 15.23
CA ILE A 359 -0.51 -33.64 13.93
C ILE A 359 0.83 -34.40 13.94
N SER A 360 1.58 -34.30 15.04
CA SER A 360 2.84 -35.02 15.25
C SER A 360 2.69 -36.54 15.18
N ASP A 361 1.55 -37.06 15.66
CA ASP A 361 1.26 -38.49 15.66
C ASP A 361 0.80 -38.95 14.27
N ILE A 362 -0.05 -38.14 13.62
CA ILE A 362 -0.54 -38.37 12.25
C ILE A 362 0.66 -38.45 11.27
N LEU A 363 1.59 -37.49 11.36
CA LEU A 363 2.79 -37.43 10.52
C LEU A 363 3.72 -38.64 10.66
N ARG A 364 3.66 -39.37 11.79
CA ARG A 364 4.49 -40.57 12.02
C ARG A 364 3.85 -41.85 11.47
N GLN A 365 2.61 -41.80 11.02
CA GLN A 365 1.95 -42.97 10.44
C GLN A 365 2.60 -43.35 9.10
N LYS A 366 2.68 -44.66 8.81
CA LYS A 366 3.24 -45.15 7.53
C LYS A 366 2.39 -44.74 6.33
N SER A 367 1.10 -44.57 6.55
CA SER A 367 0.11 -44.17 5.56
C SER A 367 -1.05 -43.49 6.28
N ILE A 368 -1.66 -42.50 5.63
CA ILE A 368 -2.83 -41.80 6.13
C ILE A 368 -3.98 -42.13 5.16
N SER A 369 -5.01 -42.77 5.68
CA SER A 369 -6.23 -43.06 4.92
C SER A 369 -7.24 -41.94 5.12
N SER A 370 -8.10 -41.74 4.12
CA SER A 370 -9.17 -40.76 4.21
C SER A 370 -10.25 -41.14 5.23
N PHE A 371 -10.84 -40.13 5.87
CA PHE A 371 -11.89 -40.28 6.88
C PHE A 371 -12.88 -39.10 6.84
N GLU A 372 -14.05 -39.29 7.43
CA GLU A 372 -15.09 -38.26 7.49
C GLU A 372 -14.65 -37.01 8.25
N SER A 373 -14.89 -35.84 7.64
CA SER A 373 -14.60 -34.54 8.22
C SER A 373 -15.51 -34.20 9.40
N PHE A 374 -15.11 -33.23 10.22
CA PHE A 374 -16.00 -32.71 11.27
C PHE A 374 -17.27 -32.06 10.70
N LYS A 375 -17.21 -31.50 9.48
CA LYS A 375 -18.37 -30.89 8.80
C LYS A 375 -19.41 -31.93 8.43
N GLU A 376 -18.98 -33.14 8.06
CA GLU A 376 -19.86 -34.26 7.77
C GLU A 376 -20.50 -34.82 9.04
N LYS A 377 -19.73 -34.88 10.12
CA LYS A 377 -20.14 -35.35 11.46
C LYS A 377 -20.98 -34.33 12.25
N GLU A 378 -21.08 -33.09 11.82
CA GLU A 378 -21.90 -32.07 12.48
C GLU A 378 -23.37 -32.50 12.50
N THR A 379 -23.94 -32.55 13.69
CA THR A 379 -25.31 -33.02 13.93
C THR A 379 -26.34 -31.89 13.89
N SER A 380 -25.92 -30.64 14.07
CA SER A 380 -26.79 -29.48 13.89
C SER A 380 -26.91 -29.11 12.42
N GLU A 381 -28.08 -29.37 11.84
CA GLU A 381 -28.41 -28.98 10.46
C GLU A 381 -28.14 -27.50 10.19
N SER A 382 -28.53 -26.61 11.11
CA SER A 382 -28.29 -25.17 10.97
C SER A 382 -26.79 -24.84 10.86
N ARG A 383 -25.94 -25.44 11.69
CA ARG A 383 -24.48 -25.21 11.61
C ARG A 383 -23.88 -25.84 10.37
N LYS A 384 -24.32 -27.05 10.02
CA LYS A 384 -23.88 -27.75 8.82
C LYS A 384 -24.16 -26.90 7.57
N ILE A 385 -25.36 -26.33 7.44
CA ILE A 385 -25.71 -25.39 6.37
C ILE A 385 -24.72 -24.22 6.33
N LYS A 386 -24.42 -23.57 7.46
CA LYS A 386 -23.44 -22.47 7.51
C LYS A 386 -22.07 -22.89 7.00
N PHE A 387 -21.56 -24.06 7.40
CA PHE A 387 -20.26 -24.57 6.92
C PHE A 387 -20.25 -24.72 5.39
N TYR A 388 -21.28 -25.36 4.83
CA TYR A 388 -21.37 -25.57 3.38
C TYR A 388 -21.59 -24.26 2.61
N GLN A 389 -22.32 -23.28 3.16
CA GLN A 389 -22.43 -21.94 2.60
C GLN A 389 -21.09 -21.19 2.59
N ALA A 390 -20.28 -21.34 3.65
CA ALA A 390 -18.95 -20.76 3.69
C ALA A 390 -18.04 -21.33 2.59
N LEU A 391 -17.99 -22.67 2.47
CA LEU A 391 -17.22 -23.36 1.44
C LEU A 391 -17.64 -22.95 0.03
N LEU A 392 -18.94 -22.89 -0.23
CA LEU A 392 -19.48 -22.45 -1.52
C LEU A 392 -19.13 -20.98 -1.81
N GLY A 393 -19.21 -20.10 -0.80
CA GLY A 393 -18.85 -18.70 -0.93
C GLY A 393 -17.40 -18.47 -1.35
N TYR A 394 -16.44 -19.19 -0.75
CA TYR A 394 -15.04 -19.18 -1.19
C TYR A 394 -14.90 -19.64 -2.64
N SER A 395 -15.65 -20.68 -3.03
CA SER A 395 -15.60 -21.20 -4.41
C SER A 395 -16.06 -20.16 -5.41
N VAL A 396 -17.22 -19.53 -5.17
CA VAL A 396 -17.75 -18.48 -6.05
C VAL A 396 -16.79 -17.29 -6.14
N LEU A 397 -16.11 -16.94 -5.04
CA LEU A 397 -15.11 -15.88 -5.03
C LEU A 397 -13.87 -16.24 -5.86
N ASP A 398 -13.31 -17.43 -5.68
CA ASP A 398 -12.07 -17.88 -6.32
C ASP A 398 -12.25 -18.23 -7.80
N THR A 399 -13.49 -18.48 -8.23
CA THR A 399 -13.82 -18.93 -9.59
C THR A 399 -14.46 -17.85 -10.45
N LYS A 400 -14.39 -16.57 -10.05
CA LYS A 400 -14.93 -15.44 -10.84
C LYS A 400 -14.45 -15.42 -12.29
N GLU A 401 -13.17 -15.73 -12.50
CA GLU A 401 -12.53 -15.76 -13.82
C GLU A 401 -12.76 -17.07 -14.59
N PHE A 402 -13.49 -18.04 -14.02
CA PHE A 402 -13.64 -19.37 -14.62
C PHE A 402 -14.18 -19.32 -16.04
N ASN A 403 -15.25 -18.56 -16.31
CA ASN A 403 -15.87 -18.51 -17.64
C ASN A 403 -15.03 -17.78 -18.68
N VAL A 404 -14.11 -16.91 -18.23
CA VAL A 404 -13.21 -16.18 -19.12
C VAL A 404 -12.06 -17.08 -19.56
N LYS A 405 -11.58 -17.93 -18.64
CA LYS A 405 -10.38 -18.74 -18.83
C LYS A 405 -10.64 -20.17 -19.27
N VAL A 406 -11.81 -20.73 -18.96
CA VAL A 406 -12.11 -22.15 -19.13
C VAL A 406 -13.31 -22.33 -20.05
N ASN A 407 -13.08 -23.01 -21.18
CA ASN A 407 -14.15 -23.40 -22.10
C ASN A 407 -14.68 -24.79 -21.75
N ILE A 408 -15.99 -24.94 -21.62
CA ILE A 408 -16.68 -26.22 -21.34
C ILE A 408 -17.23 -26.92 -22.60
N ASP A 409 -16.81 -26.49 -23.80
CA ASP A 409 -17.09 -27.12 -25.11
C ASP A 409 -18.58 -27.40 -25.40
N ASN A 410 -19.49 -26.53 -24.94
CA ASN A 410 -20.94 -26.69 -25.06
C ASN A 410 -21.52 -27.95 -24.38
N ALA A 411 -20.86 -28.49 -23.35
CA ALA A 411 -21.41 -29.56 -22.52
C ALA A 411 -22.82 -29.18 -22.04
N LYS A 412 -23.80 -30.07 -22.28
CA LYS A 412 -25.20 -29.84 -21.94
C LYS A 412 -25.54 -30.40 -20.57
N ASN A 413 -24.86 -31.45 -20.15
CA ASN A 413 -25.10 -32.14 -18.90
C ASN A 413 -23.78 -32.28 -18.15
N ILE A 414 -23.66 -31.58 -17.03
CA ILE A 414 -22.44 -31.50 -16.24
C ILE A 414 -22.65 -32.22 -14.91
N LEU A 415 -21.77 -33.17 -14.62
CA LEU A 415 -21.75 -33.91 -13.37
C LEU A 415 -20.84 -33.20 -12.35
N LEU A 416 -21.40 -32.85 -11.20
CA LEU A 416 -20.78 -32.04 -10.17
C LEU A 416 -20.46 -32.87 -8.92
N PHE A 417 -19.22 -32.79 -8.45
CA PHE A 417 -18.73 -33.47 -7.25
C PHE A 417 -18.26 -32.48 -6.18
N GLY A 418 -18.79 -32.64 -4.96
CA GLY A 418 -18.44 -31.83 -3.80
C GLY A 418 -19.06 -30.43 -3.82
N VAL A 419 -19.36 -29.87 -2.66
CA VAL A 419 -20.10 -28.59 -2.54
C VAL A 419 -19.46 -27.46 -3.35
N HIS A 420 -18.12 -27.44 -3.45
CA HIS A 420 -17.41 -26.38 -4.14
C HIS A 420 -17.77 -26.32 -5.63
N SER A 421 -18.05 -27.47 -6.28
CA SER A 421 -18.43 -27.53 -7.70
C SER A 421 -19.75 -26.84 -8.04
N LEU A 422 -20.60 -26.60 -7.03
CA LEU A 422 -21.84 -25.84 -7.17
C LEU A 422 -21.61 -24.36 -7.50
N PHE A 423 -20.36 -23.87 -7.48
CA PHE A 423 -20.04 -22.52 -7.97
C PHE A 423 -20.54 -22.31 -9.42
N LEU A 424 -20.60 -23.36 -10.25
CA LEU A 424 -21.11 -23.28 -11.62
C LEU A 424 -22.57 -22.83 -11.68
N ALA A 425 -23.36 -23.08 -10.64
CA ALA A 425 -24.72 -22.54 -10.52
C ALA A 425 -24.74 -21.01 -10.37
N TYR A 426 -23.62 -20.38 -10.00
CA TYR A 426 -23.44 -18.92 -9.91
C TYR A 426 -22.66 -18.35 -11.11
N SER A 427 -21.85 -19.16 -11.79
CA SER A 427 -21.07 -18.74 -12.95
C SER A 427 -21.96 -18.28 -14.12
N ASN A 428 -21.56 -17.20 -14.80
CA ASN A 428 -22.16 -16.70 -16.05
C ASN A 428 -21.69 -17.47 -17.31
N ILE A 429 -21.97 -18.77 -17.35
CA ILE A 429 -21.58 -19.62 -18.49
C ILE A 429 -22.51 -19.33 -19.68
N PRO A 430 -22.02 -19.31 -20.94
CA PRO A 430 -22.88 -19.20 -22.11
C PRO A 430 -23.96 -20.28 -22.13
N ASN A 431 -25.20 -19.92 -22.50
CA ASN A 431 -26.35 -20.85 -22.56
C ASN A 431 -26.67 -21.59 -21.26
N LYS A 432 -26.32 -21.02 -20.09
CA LYS A 432 -26.52 -21.62 -18.76
C LYS A 432 -27.90 -22.24 -18.53
N ASP A 433 -28.97 -21.59 -18.99
CA ASP A 433 -30.34 -22.10 -18.79
C ASP A 433 -30.65 -23.38 -19.57
N SER A 434 -29.79 -23.75 -20.54
CA SER A 434 -29.87 -25.01 -21.30
C SER A 434 -28.93 -26.11 -20.77
N ILE A 435 -28.12 -25.80 -19.74
CA ILE A 435 -27.18 -26.74 -19.14
C ILE A 435 -27.83 -27.40 -17.93
N GLY A 436 -27.94 -28.72 -17.96
CA GLY A 436 -28.30 -29.56 -16.83
C GLY A 436 -27.12 -29.73 -15.87
N LEU A 437 -27.25 -29.22 -14.64
CA LEU A 437 -26.28 -29.45 -13.57
C LEU A 437 -26.76 -30.63 -12.70
N TYR A 438 -25.95 -31.68 -12.59
CA TYR A 438 -26.26 -32.88 -11.82
C TYR A 438 -25.29 -33.01 -10.65
N TYR A 439 -25.78 -32.85 -9.42
CA TYR A 439 -24.95 -32.87 -8.22
C TYR A 439 -24.98 -34.24 -7.55
N TYR A 440 -23.84 -34.92 -7.56
CA TYR A 440 -23.66 -36.22 -6.92
C TYR A 440 -23.39 -36.05 -5.42
N ASN A 441 -24.36 -36.43 -4.58
CA ASN A 441 -24.37 -36.11 -3.16
C ASN A 441 -24.07 -37.30 -2.24
N GLU A 442 -22.90 -37.91 -2.38
CA GLU A 442 -22.45 -39.01 -1.51
C GLU A 442 -22.40 -38.61 -0.02
N HIS A 443 -22.11 -37.34 0.27
CA HIS A 443 -21.78 -36.84 1.62
C HIS A 443 -22.94 -36.18 2.37
N LYS A 444 -24.17 -36.30 1.85
CA LYS A 444 -25.38 -35.72 2.45
C LYS A 444 -25.22 -34.23 2.76
N VAL A 445 -24.79 -33.45 1.78
CA VAL A 445 -24.89 -31.98 1.83
C VAL A 445 -26.35 -31.61 2.12
N PRO A 446 -26.62 -30.66 3.03
CA PRO A 446 -27.98 -30.25 3.36
C PRO A 446 -28.75 -29.88 2.09
N ARG A 447 -29.94 -30.47 1.90
CA ARG A 447 -30.73 -30.29 0.68
C ARG A 447 -30.96 -28.82 0.33
N GLN A 448 -31.15 -27.97 1.34
CA GLN A 448 -31.33 -26.53 1.20
C GLN A 448 -30.18 -25.80 0.47
N ILE A 449 -28.95 -26.34 0.50
CA ILE A 449 -27.82 -25.79 -0.25
C ILE A 449 -27.99 -26.02 -1.75
N VAL A 450 -28.55 -27.17 -2.12
CA VAL A 450 -28.67 -27.61 -3.52
C VAL A 450 -30.02 -27.19 -4.12
N GLU A 451 -31.11 -27.31 -3.37
CA GLU A 451 -32.48 -26.99 -3.84
C GLU A 451 -32.65 -25.54 -4.29
N ASN A 452 -31.90 -24.61 -3.67
CA ASN A 452 -31.89 -23.20 -4.07
C ASN A 452 -31.08 -22.93 -5.34
N LEU A 453 -30.39 -23.94 -5.86
CA LEU A 453 -29.59 -23.88 -7.07
C LEU A 453 -30.33 -24.66 -8.15
N LYS A 454 -30.22 -24.23 -9.42
CA LYS A 454 -30.76 -24.99 -10.58
C LYS A 454 -29.94 -26.28 -10.84
N ALA A 455 -29.63 -27.05 -9.80
CA ALA A 455 -28.86 -28.28 -9.84
C ALA A 455 -29.72 -29.45 -9.34
N LYS A 456 -29.76 -30.54 -10.09
CA LYS A 456 -30.49 -31.75 -9.75
C LYS A 456 -29.63 -32.62 -8.84
N LEU A 457 -30.12 -32.87 -7.63
CA LEU A 457 -29.54 -33.87 -6.74
C LEU A 457 -29.68 -35.27 -7.34
N ILE A 458 -28.59 -36.04 -7.41
CA ILE A 458 -28.62 -37.42 -7.90
C ILE A 458 -27.98 -38.39 -6.91
N SER A 459 -28.61 -39.56 -6.76
CA SER A 459 -28.06 -40.73 -6.05
C SER A 459 -27.07 -41.51 -6.92
N GLN A 460 -26.41 -42.51 -6.34
CA GLN A 460 -25.54 -43.43 -7.08
C GLN A 460 -26.31 -44.26 -8.12
N GLU A 461 -27.56 -44.62 -7.84
CA GLU A 461 -28.43 -45.34 -8.78
C GLU A 461 -28.85 -44.43 -9.94
N GLU A 462 -29.22 -43.18 -9.65
CA GLU A 462 -29.62 -42.19 -10.66
C GLU A 462 -28.44 -41.73 -11.52
N LEU A 463 -27.22 -41.75 -10.95
CA LEU A 463 -26.00 -41.49 -11.69
C LEU A 463 -25.88 -42.42 -12.89
N LEU A 464 -26.16 -43.73 -12.73
CA LEU A 464 -26.13 -44.72 -13.81
C LEU A 464 -27.12 -44.42 -14.94
N ALA A 465 -28.25 -43.77 -14.65
CA ALA A 465 -29.27 -43.41 -15.64
C ALA A 465 -29.02 -42.07 -16.35
N THR A 466 -28.12 -41.22 -15.83
CA THR A 466 -27.93 -39.84 -16.34
C THR A 466 -26.80 -39.78 -17.36
N ASN A 467 -27.03 -39.17 -18.53
CA ASN A 467 -25.97 -38.92 -19.52
C ASN A 467 -25.31 -37.57 -19.25
N CYS A 468 -24.02 -37.57 -18.93
CA CYS A 468 -23.23 -36.34 -18.69
C CYS A 468 -22.00 -36.35 -19.62
N GLU A 469 -21.64 -35.19 -20.16
CA GLU A 469 -20.47 -35.07 -21.06
C GLU A 469 -19.22 -34.56 -20.32
N LEU A 470 -19.40 -33.90 -19.17
CA LEU A 470 -18.35 -33.26 -18.41
C LEU A 470 -18.46 -33.59 -16.91
N GLY A 471 -17.36 -34.06 -16.32
CA GLY A 471 -17.23 -34.20 -14.87
C GLY A 471 -16.48 -33.00 -14.28
N VAL A 472 -16.96 -32.45 -13.16
CA VAL A 472 -16.31 -31.33 -12.47
C VAL A 472 -16.06 -31.72 -11.02
N PHE A 473 -14.78 -31.85 -10.68
CA PHE A 473 -14.32 -32.00 -9.31
C PHE A 473 -13.71 -30.68 -8.87
N CYS A 474 -14.35 -29.96 -7.96
CA CYS A 474 -13.77 -28.75 -7.40
C CYS A 474 -13.47 -29.01 -5.93
N ARG A 475 -12.18 -28.92 -5.54
CA ARG A 475 -11.72 -29.11 -4.15
C ARG A 475 -12.37 -30.32 -3.49
N PHE A 476 -12.41 -31.44 -4.20
CA PHE A 476 -13.14 -32.64 -3.78
C PHE A 476 -12.18 -33.82 -3.66
N LEU A 477 -11.43 -34.12 -4.71
CA LEU A 477 -10.50 -35.25 -4.71
C LEU A 477 -9.31 -35.03 -3.75
N GLN A 478 -8.99 -33.77 -3.44
CA GLN A 478 -8.03 -33.41 -2.39
C GLN A 478 -8.39 -34.00 -1.02
N HIS A 479 -9.68 -34.26 -0.71
CA HIS A 479 -10.10 -34.77 0.59
C HIS A 479 -9.92 -36.29 0.76
N TYR A 480 -9.39 -36.97 -0.26
CA TYR A 480 -9.27 -38.42 -0.26
C TYR A 480 -7.84 -38.89 -0.51
N ASP A 481 -7.55 -40.08 0.01
CA ASP A 481 -6.37 -40.85 -0.37
C ASP A 481 -6.46 -41.33 -1.83
N ASP A 482 -5.34 -41.82 -2.38
CA ASP A 482 -5.26 -42.18 -3.79
C ASP A 482 -6.18 -43.36 -4.16
N ASN A 483 -6.49 -44.26 -3.23
CA ASN A 483 -7.38 -45.40 -3.50
C ASN A 483 -8.81 -44.91 -3.76
N LYS A 484 -9.30 -44.00 -2.91
CA LYS A 484 -10.64 -43.42 -3.07
C LYS A 484 -10.70 -42.44 -4.24
N VAL A 485 -9.64 -41.69 -4.53
CA VAL A 485 -9.54 -40.89 -5.78
C VAL A 485 -9.66 -41.77 -7.03
N LEU A 486 -8.92 -42.88 -7.09
CA LEU A 486 -9.02 -43.84 -8.20
C LEU A 486 -10.45 -44.40 -8.36
N SER A 487 -11.17 -44.62 -7.26
CA SER A 487 -12.56 -45.09 -7.32
C SER A 487 -13.50 -44.08 -7.99
N TYR A 488 -13.35 -42.78 -7.71
CA TYR A 488 -14.16 -41.73 -8.34
C TYR A 488 -13.83 -41.53 -9.80
N LEU A 489 -12.55 -41.56 -10.16
CA LEU A 489 -12.16 -41.42 -11.56
C LEU A 489 -12.58 -42.65 -12.39
N ARG A 490 -12.58 -43.85 -11.80
CA ARG A 490 -13.18 -45.06 -12.43
C ARG A 490 -14.68 -44.92 -12.59
N LEU A 491 -15.40 -44.40 -11.59
CA LEU A 491 -16.83 -44.14 -11.68
C LEU A 491 -17.18 -43.21 -12.86
N VAL A 492 -16.40 -42.13 -13.04
CA VAL A 492 -16.58 -41.18 -14.15
C VAL A 492 -16.24 -41.82 -15.51
N LYS A 493 -15.19 -42.63 -15.56
CA LYS A 493 -14.82 -43.43 -16.73
C LYS A 493 -15.92 -44.43 -17.12
N ASP A 494 -16.43 -45.21 -16.17
CA ASP A 494 -17.48 -46.21 -16.42
C ASP A 494 -18.79 -45.56 -16.89
N LYS A 495 -18.97 -44.28 -16.58
CA LYS A 495 -20.04 -43.41 -17.09
C LYS A 495 -19.87 -42.95 -18.53
N GLY A 496 -18.70 -43.15 -19.13
CA GLY A 496 -18.38 -42.68 -20.49
C GLY A 496 -18.10 -41.18 -20.58
N ILE A 497 -17.83 -40.51 -19.46
CA ILE A 497 -17.46 -39.09 -19.46
C ILE A 497 -16.02 -38.97 -19.98
N SER A 498 -15.84 -38.28 -21.10
CA SER A 498 -14.54 -38.18 -21.79
C SER A 498 -13.69 -36.97 -21.35
N ARG A 499 -14.25 -36.07 -20.53
CA ARG A 499 -13.58 -34.85 -20.06
C ARG A 499 -13.89 -34.57 -18.59
N ILE A 500 -12.84 -34.24 -17.84
CA ILE A 500 -12.93 -33.88 -16.43
C ILE A 500 -12.23 -32.55 -16.20
N LEU A 501 -12.89 -31.64 -15.49
CA LEU A 501 -12.25 -30.44 -14.94
C LEU A 501 -12.00 -30.66 -13.46
N LEU A 502 -10.73 -30.78 -13.10
CA LEU A 502 -10.29 -30.84 -11.71
C LEU A 502 -9.83 -29.45 -11.27
N ILE A 503 -10.49 -28.85 -10.29
CA ILE A 503 -10.23 -27.48 -9.83
C ILE A 503 -9.68 -27.55 -8.41
N GLU A 504 -8.35 -27.51 -8.27
CA GLU A 504 -7.64 -27.68 -7.00
C GLU A 504 -6.33 -26.87 -6.95
N THR A 505 -5.74 -26.75 -5.77
CA THR A 505 -4.39 -26.20 -5.61
C THR A 505 -3.36 -27.27 -5.95
N ILE A 506 -2.45 -26.94 -6.86
CA ILE A 506 -1.41 -27.86 -7.33
C ILE A 506 -0.11 -27.53 -6.61
N LEU A 507 0.48 -28.54 -5.97
CA LEU A 507 1.75 -28.37 -5.28
C LEU A 507 2.90 -28.25 -6.29
N ASP A 508 3.84 -27.37 -5.96
CA ASP A 508 5.13 -27.22 -6.63
C ASP A 508 6.24 -27.26 -5.57
N TYR A 509 7.24 -28.11 -5.78
CA TYR A 509 8.37 -28.30 -4.85
C TYR A 509 9.23 -27.04 -4.67
N HIS A 510 9.13 -26.08 -5.60
CA HIS A 510 9.85 -24.81 -5.54
C HIS A 510 8.99 -23.65 -5.03
N SER A 511 7.75 -23.92 -4.58
CA SER A 511 6.79 -22.93 -4.12
C SER A 511 6.19 -23.29 -2.76
N PRO A 512 5.97 -22.32 -1.86
CA PRO A 512 5.28 -22.56 -0.59
C PRO A 512 3.75 -22.68 -0.74
N VAL A 513 3.21 -22.43 -1.94
CA VAL A 513 1.76 -22.39 -2.20
C VAL A 513 1.11 -23.72 -1.84
N GLY A 514 0.01 -23.65 -1.09
CA GLY A 514 -0.77 -24.83 -0.69
C GLY A 514 -0.25 -25.58 0.54
N GLY A 515 0.97 -25.31 1.03
CA GLY A 515 1.57 -26.09 2.13
C GLY A 515 0.72 -26.17 3.40
N SER A 516 0.23 -25.04 3.92
CA SER A 516 -0.64 -25.04 5.10
C SER A 516 -2.04 -25.62 4.82
N VAL A 517 -2.53 -25.49 3.58
CA VAL A 517 -3.82 -26.04 3.17
C VAL A 517 -3.75 -27.56 3.07
N ASP A 518 -2.64 -28.11 2.57
CA ASP A 518 -2.38 -29.55 2.52
C ASP A 518 -2.39 -30.17 3.91
N ILE A 519 -1.70 -29.52 4.86
CA ILE A 519 -1.75 -29.92 6.27
C ILE A 519 -3.17 -29.86 6.84
N ASN A 520 -3.95 -28.80 6.54
CA ASN A 520 -5.34 -28.74 6.97
C ASN A 520 -6.16 -29.89 6.39
N ILE A 521 -6.02 -30.21 5.10
CA ILE A 521 -6.75 -31.30 4.43
C ILE A 521 -6.38 -32.66 5.05
N MET A 522 -5.10 -32.90 5.31
CA MET A 522 -4.61 -34.11 5.99
C MET A 522 -5.22 -34.24 7.39
N VAL A 523 -5.22 -33.16 8.17
CA VAL A 523 -5.76 -33.13 9.54
C VAL A 523 -7.29 -33.29 9.55
N GLU A 524 -7.98 -32.70 8.57
CA GLU A 524 -9.44 -32.66 8.49
C GLU A 524 -10.05 -33.94 7.92
N THR A 525 -9.39 -34.55 6.93
CA THR A 525 -9.95 -35.64 6.13
C THR A 525 -8.98 -36.78 5.82
N GLY A 526 -7.70 -36.67 6.18
CA GLY A 526 -6.68 -37.64 5.76
C GLY A 526 -6.34 -37.59 4.27
N GLY A 527 -6.90 -36.60 3.55
CA GLY A 527 -6.58 -36.33 2.15
C GLY A 527 -5.25 -35.62 1.96
N LYS A 528 -4.99 -35.18 0.73
CA LYS A 528 -3.78 -34.44 0.34
C LYS A 528 -3.97 -33.64 -0.95
N LEU A 529 -3.26 -32.52 -1.04
CA LEU A 529 -2.95 -31.86 -2.30
C LEU A 529 -1.90 -32.68 -3.07
N ARG A 530 -1.83 -32.46 -4.38
CA ARG A 530 -1.02 -33.27 -5.30
C ARG A 530 -0.27 -32.38 -6.28
N THR A 531 0.91 -32.85 -6.69
CA THR A 531 1.65 -32.25 -7.82
C THR A 531 1.05 -32.71 -9.15
N LEU A 532 1.42 -32.06 -10.26
CA LEU A 532 1.06 -32.56 -11.60
C LEU A 532 1.60 -33.97 -11.85
N SER A 533 2.82 -34.27 -11.39
CA SER A 533 3.41 -35.61 -11.50
C SER A 533 2.61 -36.66 -10.74
N ASP A 534 2.04 -36.32 -9.57
CA ASP A 534 1.18 -37.25 -8.83
C ASP A 534 -0.12 -37.52 -9.58
N TRP A 535 -0.72 -36.47 -10.15
CA TRP A 535 -1.89 -36.63 -11.02
C TRP A 535 -1.58 -37.51 -12.24
N GLU A 536 -0.47 -37.29 -12.93
CA GLU A 536 -0.06 -38.16 -14.05
C GLU A 536 0.09 -39.62 -13.63
N LYS A 537 0.65 -39.91 -12.44
CA LYS A 537 0.77 -41.28 -11.90
C LYS A 537 -0.60 -41.89 -11.62
N ILE A 538 -1.54 -41.12 -11.06
CA ILE A 538 -2.91 -41.57 -10.81
C ILE A 538 -3.61 -41.87 -12.14
N LEU A 539 -3.54 -40.95 -13.11
CA LEU A 539 -4.18 -41.10 -14.42
C LEU A 539 -3.63 -42.29 -15.21
N LYS A 540 -2.31 -42.55 -15.13
CA LYS A 540 -1.68 -43.75 -15.73
C LYS A 540 -2.28 -45.07 -15.23
N GLN A 541 -2.81 -45.13 -14.02
CA GLN A 541 -3.47 -46.34 -13.50
C GLN A 541 -4.86 -46.56 -14.09
N ILE A 542 -5.49 -45.52 -14.63
CA ILE A 542 -6.83 -45.58 -15.26
C ILE A 542 -6.72 -45.88 -16.76
N LYS A 543 -5.58 -45.52 -17.37
CA LYS A 543 -5.21 -45.74 -18.79
C LYS A 543 -6.22 -45.15 -19.78
N GLU A 544 -6.80 -44.00 -19.45
CA GLU A 544 -7.81 -43.38 -20.30
C GLU A 544 -7.61 -41.87 -20.34
N PHE A 545 -7.59 -41.21 -19.19
CA PHE A 545 -7.37 -39.78 -19.14
C PHE A 545 -5.88 -39.38 -19.19
N LYS A 546 -5.62 -38.21 -19.77
CA LYS A 546 -4.35 -37.47 -19.71
C LYS A 546 -4.60 -36.03 -19.36
N ILE A 547 -3.58 -35.38 -18.78
CA ILE A 547 -3.60 -33.92 -18.59
C ILE A 547 -3.50 -33.27 -19.97
N PHE A 548 -4.55 -32.56 -20.36
CA PHE A 548 -4.62 -31.81 -21.61
C PHE A 548 -4.12 -30.38 -21.41
N ASP A 549 -4.55 -29.72 -20.34
CA ASP A 549 -4.18 -28.34 -20.03
C ASP A 549 -4.23 -28.07 -18.52
N VAL A 550 -3.53 -27.02 -18.07
CA VAL A 550 -3.53 -26.53 -16.69
C VAL A 550 -3.73 -25.01 -16.74
N VAL A 551 -4.92 -24.56 -16.33
CA VAL A 551 -5.34 -23.16 -16.43
C VAL A 551 -5.39 -22.53 -15.04
N PRO A 552 -4.53 -21.54 -14.72
CA PRO A 552 -4.58 -20.87 -13.42
C PRO A 552 -5.79 -19.94 -13.31
N LEU A 553 -6.62 -20.16 -12.29
CA LEU A 553 -7.75 -19.28 -11.96
C LEU A 553 -7.30 -18.12 -11.08
N THR A 554 -6.55 -18.42 -10.02
CA THR A 554 -5.92 -17.48 -9.08
C THR A 554 -4.43 -17.83 -8.91
N ASP A 555 -3.72 -17.11 -8.04
CA ASP A 555 -2.32 -17.40 -7.71
C ASP A 555 -2.12 -18.76 -6.99
N TYR A 556 -3.20 -19.42 -6.56
CA TYR A 556 -3.15 -20.71 -5.84
C TYR A 556 -4.16 -21.76 -6.33
N LEU A 557 -5.12 -21.42 -7.18
CA LEU A 557 -6.14 -22.34 -7.66
C LEU A 557 -6.02 -22.51 -9.18
N SER A 558 -6.00 -23.75 -9.66
CA SER A 558 -5.92 -24.06 -11.08
C SER A 558 -7.01 -25.04 -11.49
N VAL A 559 -7.39 -24.99 -12.77
CA VAL A 559 -8.18 -26.04 -13.43
C VAL A 559 -7.21 -26.93 -14.18
N ILE A 560 -7.22 -28.22 -13.88
CA ILE A 560 -6.57 -29.24 -14.68
C ILE A 560 -7.63 -29.90 -15.56
N ASP A 561 -7.46 -29.79 -16.86
CA ASP A 561 -8.33 -30.38 -17.86
C ASP A 561 -7.82 -31.79 -18.18
N PHE A 562 -8.55 -32.82 -17.75
CA PHE A 562 -8.28 -34.19 -18.11
C PHE A 562 -9.15 -34.61 -19.30
N ARG A 563 -8.54 -35.23 -20.31
CA ARG A 563 -9.24 -35.71 -21.51
C ARG A 563 -8.80 -37.13 -21.86
N CYS A 564 -9.72 -37.92 -22.44
CA CYS A 564 -9.42 -39.25 -22.98
C CYS A 564 -8.55 -39.21 -24.23
#